data_AF-A0A1C6CWY1-F1
#
_entry.id   AF-A0A1C6CWY1-F1
#
_cell.length_a   1.000
_cell.length_b   1.000
_cell.length_c   1.000
_cell.angle_alpha   90.00
_cell.angle_beta   90.00
_cell.angle_gamma   90.00
#
_symmetry.space_group_name_H-M   'P 1'
#
loop_
_entity.id
_entity.type
_entity.pdbx_description
1 polymer ?
#
loop_
_entity_poly.entity_id
_entity_poly.type
_entity_poly.pdbx_seq_one_letter_code
_entity_poly.pdbx_strand_id
1 'polypeptide(L)'
;MTNSGLRTVDYETGWSNRTDVAARRAVMTGLTQVTAKVNENNAEKLGTDMFEVSWHSGARPSHQVWQGRWYKSSELESVCGLGSVTGLCGANCYHSYYPVVPGISVPTYTEEELDEMNRQENIPIDYNGKQYTKYEALQRQRQLETRMRAERQKIKLLQDGEADETDIMLARAKYRGTSQEYTSFSKAMDLPQQRQRVTIDGLENIGVGKWKIPVEKSSNDGIIGLERKLDRKEHNLGAFLSLKIPMQKREILSLCRKHSIDIKGITFKIQRSEKLLSMPLYGSTDYNSIGRIDLFPNAFTSEEELIKTILHEKCHVLQLKKYGKEYAQKNLDLMEKQAYRFERVFYQIVKKR
;
A
#
# COMPACT_ATOMS: atom_id res chain seq x y z
N MET A 1 -8.28 16.09 11.83
CA MET A 1 -8.79 17.46 11.57
C MET A 1 -10.22 17.52 11.03
N THR A 2 -10.94 16.42 10.73
CA THR A 2 -12.42 16.51 10.58
C THR A 2 -13.12 15.20 10.95
N ASN A 3 -13.75 15.15 12.14
CA ASN A 3 -14.75 14.12 12.50
C ASN A 3 -16.16 14.51 11.99
N SER A 4 -16.37 15.77 11.62
CA SER A 4 -17.52 16.32 10.88
C SER A 4 -17.11 17.67 10.25
N GLY A 5 -17.87 18.21 9.29
CA GLY A 5 -17.59 19.51 8.63
C GLY A 5 -16.92 19.43 7.25
N LEU A 6 -16.24 20.51 6.83
CA LEU A 6 -15.64 20.72 5.50
C LEU A 6 -14.63 19.61 5.15
N ARG A 7 -14.99 18.75 4.18
CA ARG A 7 -14.22 17.54 3.82
C ARG A 7 -13.21 17.77 2.71
N THR A 8 -13.48 18.74 1.85
CA THR A 8 -12.70 19.08 0.66
C THR A 8 -12.55 20.58 0.55
N VAL A 9 -11.40 21.00 0.03
CA VAL A 9 -11.09 22.36 -0.38
C VAL A 9 -11.06 22.35 -1.90
N ASP A 10 -11.95 23.14 -2.49
CA ASP A 10 -12.03 23.35 -3.92
C ASP A 10 -11.27 24.63 -4.27
N TYR A 11 -10.39 24.52 -5.26
CA TYR A 11 -9.59 25.62 -5.77
C TYR A 11 -10.21 26.16 -7.05
N GLU A 12 -10.02 27.45 -7.33
CA GLU A 12 -10.51 28.12 -8.55
C GLU A 12 -10.02 27.44 -9.84
N THR A 13 -8.90 26.73 -9.77
CA THR A 13 -8.34 25.91 -10.86
C THR A 13 -9.19 24.68 -11.20
N GLY A 14 -10.31 24.44 -10.50
CA GLY A 14 -11.14 23.23 -10.62
C GLY A 14 -10.55 22.01 -9.89
N TRP A 15 -9.41 22.19 -9.23
CA TRP A 15 -8.77 21.13 -8.45
C TRP A 15 -9.42 21.00 -7.07
N SER A 16 -9.63 19.78 -6.60
CA SER A 16 -10.19 19.52 -5.27
C SER A 16 -9.29 18.60 -4.45
N ASN A 17 -9.04 18.96 -3.20
CA ASN A 17 -8.29 18.12 -2.26
C ASN A 17 -9.01 18.01 -0.93
N ARG A 18 -8.80 16.88 -0.24
CA ARG A 18 -9.28 16.74 1.13
C ARG A 18 -8.62 17.77 2.05
N THR A 19 -9.36 18.23 3.04
CA THR A 19 -8.96 19.36 3.91
C THR A 19 -7.62 19.10 4.62
N ASP A 20 -7.41 17.88 5.10
CA ASP A 20 -6.16 17.43 5.72
C ASP A 20 -4.96 17.52 4.76
N VAL A 21 -5.16 17.13 3.49
CA VAL A 21 -4.14 17.20 2.43
C VAL A 21 -3.86 18.66 2.06
N ALA A 22 -4.90 19.48 1.91
CA ALA A 22 -4.79 20.89 1.59
C ALA A 22 -4.05 21.66 2.69
N ALA A 23 -4.45 21.46 3.96
CA ALA A 23 -3.81 22.08 5.11
C ALA A 23 -2.35 21.65 5.24
N ARG A 24 -2.06 20.34 5.11
CA ARG A 24 -0.69 19.84 5.15
C ARG A 24 0.19 20.48 4.06
N ARG A 25 -0.33 20.58 2.83
CA ARG A 25 0.38 21.21 1.72
C ARG A 25 0.66 22.69 2.02
N ALA A 26 -0.35 23.44 2.48
CA ALA A 26 -0.20 24.85 2.80
C ALA A 26 0.88 25.08 3.86
N VAL A 27 0.88 24.29 4.94
CA VAL A 27 1.88 24.38 6.02
C VAL A 27 3.29 24.07 5.51
N MET A 28 3.47 22.98 4.75
CA MET A 28 4.81 22.62 4.26
C MET A 28 5.34 23.61 3.23
N THR A 29 4.50 24.04 2.29
CA THR A 29 4.89 25.06 1.30
C THR A 29 5.24 26.36 2.01
N GLY A 30 4.43 26.80 2.98
CA GLY A 30 4.71 28.01 3.76
C GLY A 30 6.02 27.91 4.54
N LEU A 31 6.31 26.76 5.15
CA LEU A 31 7.60 26.54 5.83
C LEU A 31 8.78 26.66 4.86
N THR A 32 8.70 26.05 3.68
CA THR A 32 9.73 26.18 2.65
C THR A 32 9.91 27.65 2.22
N GLN A 33 8.83 28.39 2.06
CA GLN A 33 8.86 29.82 1.70
C GLN A 33 9.47 30.70 2.81
N VAL A 34 9.21 30.39 4.09
CA VAL A 34 9.85 31.08 5.21
C VAL A 34 11.36 30.80 5.22
N THR A 35 11.78 29.55 5.03
CA THR A 35 13.20 29.18 4.93
C THR A 35 13.87 29.91 3.76
N ALA A 36 13.19 30.00 2.61
CA ALA A 36 13.66 30.78 1.47
C ALA A 36 13.92 32.24 1.85
N LYS A 37 12.98 32.89 2.57
CA LYS A 37 13.16 34.28 3.00
C LYS A 37 14.31 34.46 4.00
N VAL A 38 14.56 33.47 4.85
CA VAL A 38 15.73 33.46 5.74
C VAL A 38 17.02 33.38 4.93
N ASN A 39 17.04 32.56 3.88
CA ASN A 39 18.21 32.42 3.00
C ASN A 39 18.47 33.68 2.18
N GLU A 40 17.43 34.38 1.71
CA GLU A 40 17.55 35.71 1.10
C GLU A 40 18.18 36.73 2.08
N ASN A 41 17.71 36.77 3.33
CA ASN A 41 18.28 37.67 4.36
C ASN A 41 19.75 37.34 4.67
N ASN A 42 20.10 36.06 4.66
CA ASN A 42 21.49 35.64 4.82
C ASN A 42 22.35 36.06 3.63
N ALA A 43 21.82 36.00 2.40
CA ALA A 43 22.50 36.47 1.21
C ALA A 43 22.83 37.96 1.29
N GLU A 44 21.85 38.78 1.70
CA GLU A 44 22.02 40.22 1.94
C GLU A 44 23.15 40.50 2.95
N LYS A 45 23.16 39.77 4.07
CA LYS A 45 24.21 39.91 5.11
C LYS A 45 25.59 39.46 4.64
N LEU A 46 25.65 38.46 3.77
CA LEU A 46 26.89 37.97 3.16
C LEU A 46 27.33 38.82 1.97
N GLY A 47 26.51 39.77 1.52
CA GLY A 47 26.79 40.61 0.35
C GLY A 47 26.84 39.80 -0.95
N THR A 48 26.06 38.72 -1.06
CA THR A 48 25.98 37.89 -2.26
C THR A 48 24.61 37.91 -2.90
N ASP A 49 24.58 37.80 -4.23
CA ASP A 49 23.37 37.66 -5.06
C ASP A 49 23.28 36.24 -5.67
N MET A 50 24.20 35.34 -5.32
CA MET A 50 24.27 34.00 -5.88
C MET A 50 23.71 32.98 -4.89
N PHE A 51 22.95 32.01 -5.41
CA PHE A 51 22.32 30.96 -4.64
C PHE A 51 22.52 29.60 -5.27
N GLU A 52 22.78 28.59 -4.45
CA GLU A 52 22.74 27.19 -4.86
C GLU A 52 21.37 26.59 -4.55
N VAL A 53 20.73 26.02 -5.57
CA VAL A 53 19.52 25.24 -5.38
C VAL A 53 19.89 23.87 -4.81
N SER A 54 19.17 23.44 -3.75
CA SER A 54 19.35 22.10 -3.18
C SER A 54 19.02 20.99 -4.16
N TRP A 55 19.84 19.94 -4.24
CA TRP A 55 19.44 18.70 -4.91
C TRP A 55 18.63 17.79 -3.96
N HIS A 56 17.57 17.16 -4.44
CA HIS A 56 16.87 16.10 -3.72
C HIS A 56 16.36 15.00 -4.66
N SER A 57 16.29 13.79 -4.13
CA SER A 57 15.76 12.65 -4.88
C SER A 57 14.26 12.78 -5.18
N GLY A 58 13.83 12.36 -6.37
CA GLY A 58 12.44 12.30 -6.78
C GLY A 58 11.84 13.66 -7.14
N ALA A 59 12.69 14.60 -7.55
CA ALA A 59 12.25 15.88 -8.07
C ALA A 59 11.42 15.70 -9.36
N ARG A 60 10.53 16.65 -9.62
CA ARG A 60 9.77 16.67 -10.88
C ARG A 60 10.76 16.81 -12.05
N PRO A 61 10.49 16.24 -13.23
CA PRO A 61 11.39 16.36 -14.38
C PRO A 61 11.71 17.81 -14.74
N SER A 62 10.71 18.71 -14.68
CA SER A 62 10.92 20.16 -14.89
C SER A 62 11.72 20.84 -13.77
N HIS A 63 11.91 20.17 -12.63
CA HIS A 63 12.69 20.66 -11.49
C HIS A 63 14.12 20.15 -11.49
N GLN A 64 14.36 18.97 -12.07
CA GLN A 64 15.69 18.35 -12.15
C GLN A 64 16.71 19.24 -12.85
N VAL A 65 16.28 20.03 -13.85
CA VAL A 65 17.17 20.87 -14.67
C VAL A 65 17.88 21.97 -13.88
N TRP A 66 17.35 22.38 -12.73
CA TRP A 66 17.94 23.42 -11.87
C TRP A 66 18.50 22.90 -10.55
N GLN A 67 18.44 21.60 -10.27
CA GLN A 67 18.96 21.05 -9.01
C GLN A 67 20.48 21.14 -8.91
N GLY A 68 20.99 21.54 -7.75
CA GLY A 68 22.42 21.59 -7.44
C GLY A 68 23.19 22.70 -8.16
N ARG A 69 22.51 23.51 -8.97
CA ARG A 69 23.12 24.56 -9.77
C ARG A 69 23.03 25.91 -9.07
N TRP A 70 23.94 26.81 -9.45
CA TRP A 70 24.01 28.16 -8.93
C TRP A 70 23.26 29.13 -9.84
N TYR A 71 22.52 30.06 -9.24
CA TYR A 71 21.70 31.04 -9.91
C TYR A 71 21.77 32.38 -9.18
N LYS A 72 21.76 33.47 -9.94
CA LYS A 72 21.52 34.79 -9.35
C LYS A 72 20.08 34.90 -8.86
N SER A 73 19.78 35.85 -7.97
CA SER A 73 18.40 36.07 -7.50
C SER A 73 17.41 36.27 -8.67
N SER A 74 17.80 37.00 -9.72
CA SER A 74 16.97 37.20 -10.91
C SER A 74 16.73 35.91 -11.72
N GLU A 75 17.67 34.98 -11.68
CA GLU A 75 17.60 33.70 -12.39
C GLU A 75 16.75 32.68 -11.62
N LEU A 76 16.69 32.76 -10.29
CA LEU A 76 15.73 31.96 -9.51
C LEU A 76 14.28 32.23 -9.95
N GLU A 77 13.94 33.48 -10.26
CA GLU A 77 12.64 33.85 -10.80
C GLU A 77 12.49 33.43 -12.27
N SER A 78 13.39 33.87 -13.13
CA SER A 78 13.24 33.69 -14.59
C SER A 78 13.48 32.26 -15.08
N VAL A 79 14.37 31.50 -14.43
CA VAL A 79 14.75 30.13 -14.82
C VAL A 79 14.04 29.10 -13.94
N CYS A 80 14.09 29.27 -12.61
CA CYS A 80 13.52 28.28 -11.68
C CYS A 80 12.03 28.53 -11.40
N GLY A 81 11.47 29.66 -11.86
CA GLY A 81 10.07 30.00 -11.69
C GLY A 81 9.71 30.37 -10.24
N LEU A 82 10.67 30.86 -9.45
CA LEU A 82 10.41 31.36 -8.10
C LEU A 82 9.24 32.34 -8.11
N GLY A 83 8.34 32.23 -7.13
CA GLY A 83 7.11 33.01 -7.05
C GLY A 83 5.91 32.42 -7.80
N SER A 84 6.12 31.43 -8.69
CA SER A 84 5.03 30.70 -9.33
C SER A 84 4.60 29.46 -8.53
N VAL A 85 3.34 29.05 -8.68
CA VAL A 85 2.81 27.85 -8.00
C VAL A 85 3.56 26.57 -8.38
N THR A 86 4.10 26.51 -9.60
CA THR A 86 4.77 25.32 -10.15
C THR A 86 6.30 25.40 -10.10
N GLY A 87 6.89 26.54 -9.75
CA GLY A 87 8.32 26.74 -9.74
C GLY A 87 8.98 26.45 -8.38
N LEU A 88 10.19 26.96 -8.22
CA LEU A 88 11.00 26.86 -7.01
C LEU A 88 10.23 27.38 -5.78
N CYS A 89 10.27 26.61 -4.69
CA CYS A 89 9.50 26.86 -3.47
C CYS A 89 7.97 26.97 -3.68
N GLY A 90 7.46 26.49 -4.82
CA GLY A 90 6.04 26.41 -5.14
C GLY A 90 5.32 25.26 -4.45
N ALA A 91 4.07 25.00 -4.86
CA ALA A 91 3.20 24.04 -4.21
C ALA A 91 3.75 22.60 -4.27
N ASN A 92 4.02 22.01 -3.09
CA ASN A 92 4.66 20.69 -2.95
C ASN A 92 6.02 20.58 -3.67
N CYS A 93 6.76 21.69 -3.78
CA CYS A 93 8.18 21.69 -4.09
C CYS A 93 8.96 21.48 -2.78
N TYR A 94 9.99 20.63 -2.80
CA TYR A 94 10.84 20.35 -1.63
C TYR A 94 12.20 21.03 -1.73
N HIS A 95 12.45 21.73 -2.83
CA HIS A 95 13.66 22.51 -3.01
C HIS A 95 13.71 23.70 -2.07
N SER A 96 14.91 23.94 -1.57
CA SER A 96 15.34 25.21 -1.01
C SER A 96 16.49 25.73 -1.88
N TYR A 97 16.90 26.96 -1.62
CA TYR A 97 18.09 27.53 -2.22
C TYR A 97 18.88 28.26 -1.12
N TYR A 98 20.21 28.20 -1.18
CA TYR A 98 21.10 28.68 -0.13
C TYR A 98 22.07 29.70 -0.69
N PRO A 99 22.36 30.79 0.02
CA PRO A 99 23.32 31.78 -0.45
C PRO A 99 24.73 31.18 -0.55
N VAL A 100 25.41 31.52 -1.64
CA VAL A 100 26.80 31.11 -1.90
C VAL A 100 27.60 32.34 -2.29
N VAL A 101 28.87 32.39 -1.91
CA VAL A 101 29.75 33.53 -2.20
C VAL A 101 30.74 33.11 -3.29
N PRO A 102 30.61 33.62 -4.53
CA PRO A 102 31.53 33.29 -5.61
C PRO A 102 33.00 33.54 -5.21
N GLY A 103 33.87 32.56 -5.47
CA GLY A 103 35.28 32.60 -5.10
C GLY A 103 35.60 32.14 -3.66
N ILE A 104 34.59 31.94 -2.81
CA ILE A 104 34.76 31.40 -1.45
C ILE A 104 34.01 30.07 -1.30
N SER A 105 32.75 30.03 -1.71
CA SER A 105 31.92 28.83 -1.70
C SER A 105 32.37 27.84 -2.78
N VAL A 106 32.22 26.55 -2.50
CA VAL A 106 32.43 25.46 -3.44
C VAL A 106 31.06 24.82 -3.71
N PRO A 107 30.69 24.55 -4.99
CA PRO A 107 29.45 23.85 -5.30
C PRO A 107 29.35 22.52 -4.56
N THR A 108 28.15 22.15 -4.10
CA THR A 108 27.96 20.87 -3.38
C THR A 108 28.24 19.67 -4.27
N TYR A 109 27.96 19.80 -5.57
CA TYR A 109 28.13 18.76 -6.58
C TYR A 109 28.80 19.35 -7.82
N THR A 110 29.60 18.54 -8.52
CA THR A 110 30.06 18.91 -9.87
C THR A 110 28.95 18.75 -10.90
N GLU A 111 29.10 19.34 -12.08
CA GLU A 111 28.12 19.17 -13.16
C GLU A 111 28.00 17.69 -13.58
N GLU A 112 29.11 16.96 -13.62
CA GLU A 112 29.13 15.53 -13.95
C GLU A 112 28.42 14.69 -12.88
N GLU A 113 28.59 15.01 -11.60
CA GLU A 113 27.88 14.35 -10.51
C GLU A 113 26.37 14.60 -10.60
N LEU A 114 25.95 15.83 -10.90
CA LEU A 114 24.53 16.17 -11.07
C LEU A 114 23.90 15.45 -12.26
N ASP A 115 24.61 15.40 -13.39
CA ASP A 115 24.14 14.71 -14.59
C ASP A 115 24.03 13.20 -14.35
N GLU A 116 24.99 12.59 -13.68
CA GLU A 116 24.93 11.17 -13.33
C GLU A 116 23.83 10.89 -12.31
N MET A 117 23.68 11.71 -11.26
CA MET A 117 22.60 11.56 -10.28
C MET A 117 21.22 11.67 -10.92
N ASN A 118 21.01 12.66 -11.79
CA ASN A 118 19.76 12.82 -12.55
C ASN A 118 19.56 11.65 -13.52
N ARG A 119 20.62 11.16 -14.18
CA ARG A 119 20.54 9.97 -15.04
C ARG A 119 20.08 8.76 -14.25
N GLN A 120 20.67 8.51 -13.08
CA GLN A 120 20.29 7.39 -12.21
C GLN A 120 18.83 7.46 -11.73
N GLU A 121 18.34 8.66 -11.37
CA GLU A 121 16.92 8.85 -10.99
C GLU A 121 15.93 8.50 -12.12
N ASN A 122 16.35 8.72 -13.35
CA ASN A 122 15.53 8.55 -14.55
C ASN A 122 15.65 7.16 -15.17
N ILE A 123 16.50 6.26 -14.63
CA ILE A 123 16.51 4.86 -15.05
C ILE A 123 15.18 4.22 -14.62
N PRO A 124 14.35 3.74 -15.56
CA PRO A 124 13.07 3.15 -15.22
C PRO A 124 13.25 1.77 -14.58
N ILE A 125 12.44 1.49 -13.55
CA ILE A 125 12.32 0.17 -12.93
C ILE A 125 11.01 -0.46 -13.40
N ASP A 126 11.06 -1.71 -13.87
CA ASP A 126 9.86 -2.47 -14.24
C ASP A 126 9.13 -2.98 -12.99
N TYR A 127 7.81 -2.85 -13.01
CA TYR A 127 6.94 -3.50 -12.04
C TYR A 127 5.61 -3.89 -12.70
N ASN A 128 5.35 -5.19 -12.73
CA ASN A 128 4.16 -5.79 -13.34
C ASN A 128 3.97 -5.35 -14.81
N GLY A 129 5.06 -5.29 -15.59
CA GLY A 129 5.03 -4.94 -17.01
C GLY A 129 4.82 -3.45 -17.28
N LYS A 130 4.97 -2.59 -16.27
CA LYS A 130 5.02 -1.15 -16.43
C LYS A 130 6.30 -0.59 -15.84
N GLN A 131 6.93 0.29 -16.60
CA GLN A 131 8.13 1.01 -16.20
C GLN A 131 7.82 2.29 -15.43
N TYR A 132 8.64 2.59 -14.42
CA TYR A 132 8.55 3.79 -13.61
C TYR A 132 9.94 4.38 -13.36
N THR A 133 10.12 5.66 -13.71
CA THR A 133 11.20 6.48 -13.14
C THR A 133 10.97 6.71 -11.64
N LYS A 134 11.98 7.20 -10.90
CA LYS A 134 11.83 7.50 -9.46
C LYS A 134 10.66 8.46 -9.19
N TYR A 135 10.53 9.50 -10.02
CA TYR A 135 9.43 10.47 -9.93
C TYR A 135 8.06 9.82 -10.16
N GLU A 136 7.91 9.03 -11.21
CA GLU A 136 6.66 8.35 -11.52
C GLU A 136 6.28 7.32 -10.46
N ALA A 137 7.27 6.63 -9.90
CA ALA A 137 7.06 5.71 -8.80
C ALA A 137 6.53 6.44 -7.55
N LEU A 138 7.10 7.58 -7.19
CA LEU A 138 6.58 8.42 -6.12
C LEU A 138 5.15 8.94 -6.41
N GLN A 139 4.82 9.25 -7.67
CA GLN A 139 3.45 9.61 -8.06
C GLN A 139 2.49 8.43 -7.88
N ARG A 140 2.87 7.23 -8.32
CA ARG A 140 2.07 6.01 -8.11
C ARG A 140 1.89 5.71 -6.62
N GLN A 141 2.94 5.88 -5.81
CA GLN A 141 2.87 5.74 -4.36
C GLN A 141 1.82 6.70 -3.76
N ARG A 142 1.81 7.98 -4.17
CA ARG A 142 0.81 8.98 -3.72
C ARG A 142 -0.62 8.65 -4.17
N GLN A 143 -0.81 8.04 -5.34
CA GLN A 143 -2.12 7.57 -5.79
C GLN A 143 -2.64 6.44 -4.89
N LEU A 144 -1.77 5.48 -4.53
CA LEU A 144 -2.11 4.40 -3.60
C LEU A 144 -2.45 4.96 -2.21
N GLU A 145 -1.67 5.90 -1.68
CA GLU A 145 -1.99 6.57 -0.41
C GLU A 145 -3.36 7.27 -0.46
N THR A 146 -3.68 7.91 -1.58
CA THR A 146 -4.96 8.59 -1.79
C THR A 146 -6.11 7.60 -1.78
N ARG A 147 -5.94 6.45 -2.48
CA ARG A 147 -6.91 5.35 -2.48
C ARG A 147 -7.09 4.77 -1.08
N MET A 148 -6.01 4.46 -0.38
CA MET A 148 -6.04 3.92 0.99
C MET A 148 -6.80 4.83 1.95
N ARG A 149 -6.59 6.15 1.87
CA ARG A 149 -7.32 7.12 2.67
C ARG A 149 -8.82 7.14 2.35
N ALA A 150 -9.19 7.10 1.07
CA ALA A 150 -10.61 7.01 0.67
C ALA A 150 -11.27 5.71 1.15
N GLU A 151 -10.54 4.59 1.11
CA GLU A 151 -11.01 3.30 1.62
C GLU A 151 -11.19 3.30 3.13
N ARG A 152 -10.28 3.91 3.89
CA ARG A 152 -10.43 4.11 5.34
C ARG A 152 -11.67 4.93 5.68
N GLN A 153 -11.87 6.04 4.98
CA GLN A 153 -13.06 6.87 5.14
C GLN A 153 -14.33 6.08 4.82
N LYS A 154 -14.33 5.29 3.74
CA LYS A 154 -15.47 4.43 3.39
C LYS A 154 -15.80 3.43 4.48
N ILE A 155 -14.79 2.76 5.05
CA ILE A 155 -15.00 1.81 6.16
C ILE A 155 -15.63 2.53 7.35
N LYS A 156 -15.11 3.71 7.73
CA LYS A 156 -15.67 4.51 8.83
C LYS A 156 -17.13 4.88 8.58
N LEU A 157 -17.47 5.35 7.39
CA LEU A 157 -18.85 5.70 7.02
C LEU A 157 -19.79 4.50 7.06
N LEU A 158 -19.34 3.32 6.60
CA LEU A 158 -20.13 2.08 6.70
C LEU A 158 -20.35 1.65 8.16
N GLN A 159 -19.35 1.84 9.02
CA GLN A 159 -19.50 1.55 10.45
C GLN A 159 -20.46 2.51 11.14
N ASP A 160 -20.35 3.81 10.85
CA ASP A 160 -21.20 4.83 11.47
C ASP A 160 -22.65 4.78 10.97
N GLY A 161 -22.85 4.30 9.74
CA GLY A 161 -24.18 4.06 9.16
C GLY A 161 -24.76 2.68 9.45
N GLU A 162 -24.15 1.90 10.35
CA GLU A 162 -24.60 0.55 10.75
C GLU A 162 -24.89 -0.37 9.54
N ALA A 163 -24.07 -0.24 8.49
CA ALA A 163 -24.21 -1.03 7.27
C ALA A 163 -23.97 -2.53 7.53
N ASP A 164 -24.42 -3.38 6.59
CA ASP A 164 -24.24 -4.82 6.67
C ASP A 164 -22.78 -5.22 6.95
N GLU A 165 -22.60 -6.18 7.85
CA GLU A 165 -21.28 -6.61 8.31
C GLU A 165 -20.42 -7.15 7.15
N THR A 166 -21.04 -7.77 6.15
CA THR A 166 -20.36 -8.26 4.95
C THR A 166 -19.78 -7.10 4.15
N ASP A 167 -20.49 -5.98 4.04
CA ASP A 167 -20.02 -4.79 3.32
C ASP A 167 -18.87 -4.09 4.05
N ILE A 168 -18.93 -4.01 5.38
CA ILE A 168 -17.80 -3.51 6.20
C ILE A 168 -16.58 -4.43 6.04
N MET A 169 -16.78 -5.75 6.07
CA MET A 169 -15.71 -6.72 5.86
C MET A 169 -15.07 -6.59 4.47
N LEU A 170 -15.88 -6.43 3.42
CA LEU A 170 -15.41 -6.25 2.05
C LEU A 170 -14.62 -4.94 1.89
N ALA A 171 -15.09 -3.85 2.48
CA ALA A 171 -14.37 -2.58 2.47
C ALA A 171 -13.00 -2.69 3.16
N ARG A 172 -12.93 -3.42 4.29
CA ARG A 172 -11.66 -3.73 4.96
C ARG A 172 -10.73 -4.60 4.13
N ALA A 173 -11.25 -5.64 3.46
CA ALA A 173 -10.47 -6.49 2.58
C ALA A 173 -9.84 -5.69 1.42
N LYS A 174 -10.62 -4.77 0.82
CA LYS A 174 -10.13 -3.87 -0.22
C LYS A 174 -8.99 -2.97 0.28
N TYR A 175 -9.17 -2.34 1.45
CA TYR A 175 -8.12 -1.53 2.08
C TYR A 175 -6.85 -2.32 2.34
N ARG A 176 -6.96 -3.57 2.82
CA ARG A 176 -5.81 -4.46 3.03
C ARG A 176 -5.08 -4.76 1.72
N GLY A 177 -5.82 -5.06 0.65
CA GLY A 177 -5.25 -5.29 -0.68
C GLY A 177 -4.46 -4.06 -1.20
N THR A 178 -5.05 -2.86 -1.13
CA THR A 178 -4.35 -1.63 -1.52
C THR A 178 -3.13 -1.36 -0.64
N SER A 179 -3.23 -1.62 0.67
CA SER A 179 -2.14 -1.49 1.62
C SER A 179 -0.97 -2.45 1.34
N GLN A 180 -1.28 -3.69 0.92
CA GLN A 180 -0.28 -4.66 0.47
C GLN A 180 0.34 -4.22 -0.85
N GLU A 181 -0.46 -3.79 -1.83
CA GLU A 181 0.03 -3.22 -3.10
C GLU A 181 1.00 -2.07 -2.84
N TYR A 182 0.65 -1.13 -1.96
CA TYR A 182 1.51 -0.02 -1.55
C TYR A 182 2.86 -0.50 -0.99
N THR A 183 2.85 -1.53 -0.16
CA THR A 183 4.05 -2.09 0.48
C THR A 183 4.96 -2.73 -0.57
N SER A 184 4.38 -3.63 -1.38
CA SER A 184 5.09 -4.38 -2.41
C SER A 184 5.64 -3.45 -3.48
N PHE A 185 4.85 -2.46 -3.92
CA PHE A 185 5.27 -1.45 -4.89
C PHE A 185 6.39 -0.57 -4.34
N SER A 186 6.23 -0.02 -3.13
CA SER A 186 7.26 0.84 -2.52
C SER A 186 8.57 0.08 -2.34
N LYS A 187 8.52 -1.19 -1.95
CA LYS A 187 9.70 -2.04 -1.83
C LYS A 187 10.36 -2.35 -3.17
N ALA A 188 9.57 -2.65 -4.21
CA ALA A 188 10.09 -2.92 -5.54
C ALA A 188 10.78 -1.69 -6.16
N MET A 189 10.29 -0.50 -5.83
CA MET A 189 10.81 0.79 -6.31
C MET A 189 11.87 1.41 -5.38
N ASP A 190 12.24 0.71 -4.31
CA ASP A 190 13.12 1.21 -3.25
C ASP A 190 12.72 2.61 -2.74
N LEU A 191 11.45 2.73 -2.36
CA LEU A 191 10.84 3.96 -1.84
C LEU A 191 10.50 3.83 -0.36
N PRO A 192 10.74 4.89 0.44
CA PRO A 192 10.32 4.91 1.83
C PRO A 192 8.79 4.90 1.92
N GLN A 193 8.26 4.13 2.87
CA GLN A 193 6.82 4.09 3.17
C GLN A 193 6.44 5.23 4.11
N GLN A 194 5.53 6.11 3.67
CA GLN A 194 5.04 7.26 4.42
C GLN A 194 3.64 7.02 4.98
N ARG A 195 3.48 5.95 5.76
CA ARG A 195 2.20 5.49 6.32
C ARG A 195 1.45 6.57 7.10
N GLN A 196 2.17 7.48 7.76
CA GLN A 196 1.60 8.60 8.51
C GLN A 196 0.75 9.51 7.63
N ARG A 197 1.08 9.63 6.34
CA ARG A 197 0.25 10.39 5.39
C ARG A 197 -1.13 9.78 5.26
N VAL A 198 -1.26 8.45 5.34
CA VAL A 198 -2.54 7.76 5.23
C VAL A 198 -3.38 7.89 6.50
N THR A 199 -2.74 7.90 7.67
CA THR A 199 -3.41 7.88 8.98
C THR A 199 -3.60 9.27 9.59
N ILE A 200 -3.37 10.34 8.83
CA ILE A 200 -3.57 11.73 9.27
C ILE A 200 -5.04 12.08 9.58
N ASP A 201 -5.95 11.24 9.07
CA ASP A 201 -7.38 11.28 9.37
C ASP A 201 -7.67 11.07 10.88
N GLY A 202 -6.70 10.58 11.66
CA GLY A 202 -6.85 10.29 13.09
C GLY A 202 -7.71 9.07 13.35
N LEU A 203 -8.09 8.34 12.29
CA LEU A 203 -8.79 7.08 12.44
C LEU A 203 -7.80 6.04 12.97
N GLU A 204 -8.21 5.27 13.98
CA GLU A 204 -7.38 4.20 14.53
C GLU A 204 -7.09 3.10 13.48
N ASN A 205 -6.63 1.93 13.94
CA ASN A 205 -6.43 0.77 13.07
C ASN A 205 -7.77 0.21 12.54
N ILE A 206 -8.32 0.85 11.51
CA ILE A 206 -9.57 0.48 10.82
C ILE A 206 -9.43 -0.82 9.99
N GLY A 207 -8.19 -1.19 9.65
CA GLY A 207 -7.90 -2.42 8.90
C GLY A 207 -8.13 -3.71 9.69
N VAL A 208 -8.33 -3.65 11.00
CA VAL A 208 -8.58 -4.80 11.88
C VAL A 208 -9.94 -4.64 12.54
N GLY A 209 -10.83 -5.61 12.30
CA GLY A 209 -12.10 -5.66 13.02
C GLY A 209 -11.88 -6.09 14.48
N LYS A 210 -12.50 -5.38 15.42
CA LYS A 210 -12.88 -5.96 16.72
C LYS A 210 -14.14 -6.78 16.41
N TRP A 211 -14.09 -8.11 16.30
CA TRP A 211 -15.24 -9.01 16.59
C TRP A 211 -14.88 -10.49 16.34
N LYS A 212 -15.30 -11.33 17.30
CA LYS A 212 -15.23 -12.80 17.33
C LYS A 212 -16.64 -13.30 16.97
N ILE A 213 -16.78 -14.15 15.96
CA ILE A 213 -18.08 -14.77 15.67
C ILE A 213 -18.44 -15.70 16.84
N PRO A 214 -19.60 -15.55 17.51
CA PRO A 214 -20.12 -16.61 18.38
C PRO A 214 -20.50 -17.77 17.45
N VAL A 215 -19.75 -18.86 17.53
CA VAL A 215 -20.19 -20.11 16.92
C VAL A 215 -21.25 -20.67 17.86
N GLU A 216 -22.52 -20.44 17.55
CA GLU A 216 -23.58 -21.24 18.17
C GLU A 216 -23.26 -22.70 17.85
N LYS A 217 -22.92 -23.45 18.90
CA LYS A 217 -22.90 -24.90 18.83
C LYS A 217 -24.35 -25.30 18.61
N SER A 218 -24.69 -25.70 17.40
CA SER A 218 -25.94 -26.41 17.15
C SER A 218 -25.92 -27.65 18.05
N SER A 219 -26.69 -27.60 19.13
CA SER A 219 -27.05 -28.77 19.92
C SER A 219 -27.86 -29.69 19.02
N ASN A 220 -27.32 -30.88 18.79
CA ASN A 220 -28.08 -32.01 18.24
C ASN A 220 -29.14 -32.38 19.27
N ASP A 221 -30.38 -31.94 19.08
CA ASP A 221 -31.53 -32.59 19.72
C ASP A 221 -32.63 -32.80 18.69
N GLY A 222 -32.86 -34.08 18.41
CA GLY A 222 -34.15 -34.73 18.19
C GLY A 222 -35.19 -34.14 17.22
N ILE A 223 -35.36 -34.83 16.09
CA ILE A 223 -36.64 -35.30 15.51
C ILE A 223 -37.63 -34.21 15.04
N ILE A 224 -37.80 -34.11 13.70
CA ILE A 224 -39.07 -34.28 12.96
C ILE A 224 -38.72 -34.33 11.46
N GLY A 225 -39.31 -35.30 10.76
CA GLY A 225 -38.96 -35.73 9.41
C GLY A 225 -39.24 -34.72 8.31
N LEU A 226 -38.28 -34.64 7.39
CA LEU A 226 -38.49 -34.30 5.98
C LEU A 226 -37.27 -34.85 5.23
N GLU A 227 -37.47 -35.95 4.51
CA GLU A 227 -36.50 -36.45 3.52
C GLU A 227 -36.37 -35.41 2.39
N ARG A 228 -35.53 -34.39 2.60
CA ARG A 228 -34.92 -33.68 1.48
C ARG A 228 -33.69 -34.47 1.07
N LYS A 229 -33.82 -35.28 0.02
CA LYS A 229 -32.65 -35.63 -0.81
C LYS A 229 -32.07 -34.34 -1.37
N LEU A 230 -31.15 -33.74 -0.62
CA LEU A 230 -30.32 -32.64 -1.11
C LEU A 230 -29.37 -33.25 -2.14
N ASP A 231 -29.67 -33.08 -3.43
CA ASP A 231 -28.70 -33.35 -4.48
C ASP A 231 -27.43 -32.57 -4.18
N ARG A 232 -26.37 -33.32 -3.88
CA ARG A 232 -25.08 -32.76 -3.48
C ARG A 232 -24.43 -32.18 -4.73
N LYS A 233 -24.27 -30.86 -4.76
CA LYS A 233 -23.62 -30.15 -5.87
C LYS A 233 -22.17 -30.63 -6.02
N GLU A 234 -21.86 -31.32 -7.11
CA GLU A 234 -20.52 -31.85 -7.37
C GLU A 234 -19.56 -30.82 -8.00
N HIS A 235 -20.11 -29.77 -8.61
CA HIS A 235 -19.37 -28.75 -9.36
C HIS A 235 -19.69 -27.33 -8.86
N ASN A 236 -18.85 -26.36 -9.25
CA ASN A 236 -19.10 -24.94 -9.00
C ASN A 236 -20.30 -24.46 -9.83
N LEU A 237 -21.09 -23.52 -9.29
CA LEU A 237 -22.28 -22.98 -9.96
C LEU A 237 -22.18 -21.45 -10.06
N GLY A 238 -22.97 -20.87 -10.97
CA GLY A 238 -23.07 -19.42 -11.14
C GLY A 238 -21.74 -18.78 -11.54
N ALA A 239 -21.38 -17.65 -10.92
CA ALA A 239 -20.16 -16.90 -11.23
C ALA A 239 -18.84 -17.68 -11.00
N PHE A 240 -18.89 -18.84 -10.33
CA PHE A 240 -17.71 -19.65 -10.01
C PHE A 240 -17.44 -20.79 -11.01
N LEU A 241 -18.22 -20.90 -12.08
CA LEU A 241 -18.08 -21.95 -13.11
C LEU A 241 -16.69 -22.00 -13.74
N SER A 242 -16.00 -20.85 -13.81
CA SER A 242 -14.66 -20.74 -14.38
C SER A 242 -13.55 -21.32 -13.49
N LEU A 243 -13.84 -21.62 -12.21
CA LEU A 243 -12.87 -22.19 -11.28
C LEU A 243 -12.72 -23.69 -11.54
N LYS A 244 -11.48 -24.11 -11.82
CA LYS A 244 -11.14 -25.50 -12.14
C LYS A 244 -11.34 -26.46 -10.97
N ILE A 245 -11.20 -25.97 -9.73
CA ILE A 245 -11.38 -26.77 -8.53
C ILE A 245 -12.73 -26.45 -7.90
N PRO A 246 -13.58 -27.45 -7.62
CA PRO A 246 -14.79 -27.25 -6.83
C PRO A 246 -14.45 -26.62 -5.49
N MET A 247 -15.09 -25.50 -5.17
CA MET A 247 -14.91 -24.76 -3.91
C MET A 247 -15.51 -25.53 -2.73
N GLN A 248 -14.91 -26.66 -2.38
CA GLN A 248 -15.39 -27.59 -1.37
C GLN A 248 -14.26 -28.05 -0.47
N LYS A 249 -14.59 -28.28 0.80
CA LYS A 249 -13.61 -28.71 1.81
C LYS A 249 -12.99 -30.06 1.48
N ARG A 250 -13.75 -30.96 0.86
CA ARG A 250 -13.26 -32.28 0.45
C ARG A 250 -12.13 -32.19 -0.57
N GLU A 251 -12.20 -31.25 -1.52
CA GLU A 251 -11.19 -31.07 -2.57
C GLU A 251 -9.89 -30.54 -1.97
N ILE A 252 -9.99 -29.56 -1.07
CA ILE A 252 -8.84 -29.04 -0.32
C ILE A 252 -8.14 -30.19 0.44
N LEU A 253 -8.92 -30.99 1.17
CA LEU A 253 -8.38 -32.11 1.95
C LEU A 253 -7.80 -33.20 1.05
N SER A 254 -8.42 -33.47 -0.09
CA SER A 254 -7.93 -34.43 -1.09
C SER A 254 -6.58 -33.99 -1.65
N LEU A 255 -6.45 -32.73 -2.03
CA LEU A 255 -5.19 -32.15 -2.53
C LEU A 255 -4.11 -32.09 -1.45
N CYS A 256 -4.46 -31.72 -0.22
CA CYS A 256 -3.51 -31.78 0.89
C CYS A 256 -2.97 -33.20 1.11
N ARG A 257 -3.82 -34.23 1.00
CA ARG A 257 -3.38 -35.64 1.08
C ARG A 257 -2.52 -36.05 -0.11
N LYS A 258 -2.97 -35.73 -1.33
CA LYS A 258 -2.23 -36.01 -2.59
C LYS A 258 -0.80 -35.48 -2.52
N HIS A 259 -0.64 -34.27 -1.98
CA HIS A 259 0.64 -33.57 -1.89
C HIS A 259 1.37 -33.76 -0.55
N SER A 260 0.89 -34.66 0.31
CA SER A 260 1.46 -34.91 1.65
C SER A 260 1.65 -33.64 2.49
N ILE A 261 0.74 -32.68 2.36
CA ILE A 261 0.74 -31.43 3.12
C ILE A 261 0.13 -31.69 4.48
N ASP A 262 0.94 -31.59 5.54
CA ASP A 262 0.44 -31.66 6.91
C ASP A 262 -0.49 -30.47 7.21
N ILE A 263 -1.68 -30.76 7.71
CA ILE A 263 -2.72 -29.79 8.05
C ILE A 263 -3.13 -29.89 9.53
N LYS A 264 -2.31 -30.52 10.38
CA LYS A 264 -2.62 -30.67 11.80
C LYS A 264 -2.76 -29.31 12.50
N GLY A 265 -3.91 -29.11 13.13
CA GLY A 265 -4.25 -27.84 13.78
C GLY A 265 -4.45 -26.68 12.80
N ILE A 266 -4.85 -27.00 11.56
CA ILE A 266 -5.32 -26.05 10.55
C ILE A 266 -6.79 -26.32 10.24
N THR A 267 -7.59 -25.25 10.17
CA THR A 267 -8.99 -25.28 9.75
C THR A 267 -9.17 -24.40 8.53
N PHE A 268 -9.84 -24.94 7.50
CA PHE A 268 -10.13 -24.20 6.27
C PHE A 268 -11.57 -23.69 6.28
N LYS A 269 -11.76 -22.42 5.94
CA LYS A 269 -13.06 -21.84 5.58
C LYS A 269 -13.00 -21.31 4.16
N ILE A 270 -14.02 -21.61 3.37
CA ILE A 270 -14.12 -21.19 1.97
C ILE A 270 -15.04 -19.98 1.89
N GLN A 271 -14.53 -18.89 1.34
CA GLN A 271 -15.29 -17.65 1.19
C GLN A 271 -15.84 -17.57 -0.24
N ARG A 272 -17.14 -17.86 -0.40
CA ARG A 272 -17.81 -17.88 -1.70
C ARG A 272 -18.44 -16.52 -2.00
N SER A 273 -17.64 -15.58 -2.49
CA SER A 273 -18.08 -14.23 -2.85
C SER A 273 -17.64 -13.87 -4.26
N GLU A 274 -18.57 -13.47 -5.11
CA GLU A 274 -18.29 -13.08 -6.50
C GLU A 274 -17.37 -11.86 -6.57
N LYS A 275 -17.49 -10.94 -5.59
CA LYS A 275 -16.62 -9.77 -5.46
C LYS A 275 -15.14 -10.17 -5.36
N LEU A 276 -14.84 -11.32 -4.74
CA LEU A 276 -13.45 -11.81 -4.60
C LEU A 276 -12.87 -12.37 -5.90
N LEU A 277 -13.68 -12.73 -6.89
CA LEU A 277 -13.18 -13.14 -8.21
C LEU A 277 -12.45 -11.98 -8.91
N SER A 278 -12.95 -10.75 -8.74
CA SER A 278 -12.36 -9.54 -9.32
C SER A 278 -11.11 -9.01 -8.60
N MET A 279 -10.70 -9.62 -7.48
CA MET A 279 -9.56 -9.15 -6.66
C MET A 279 -8.41 -10.16 -6.74
N PRO A 280 -7.14 -9.73 -6.84
CA PRO A 280 -5.98 -10.63 -6.89
C PRO A 280 -5.61 -11.20 -5.51
N LEU A 281 -6.61 -11.69 -4.76
CA LEU A 281 -6.46 -12.26 -3.43
C LEU A 281 -6.83 -13.74 -3.44
N TYR A 282 -6.03 -14.56 -2.79
CA TYR A 282 -6.13 -16.01 -2.87
C TYR A 282 -6.47 -16.66 -1.52
N GLY A 283 -5.97 -16.11 -0.41
CA GLY A 283 -6.32 -16.54 0.92
C GLY A 283 -5.96 -15.50 1.98
N SER A 284 -6.26 -15.84 3.23
CA SER A 284 -5.77 -15.10 4.38
C SER A 284 -5.79 -15.95 5.65
N THR A 285 -4.83 -15.72 6.53
CA THR A 285 -4.77 -16.32 7.86
C THR A 285 -5.42 -15.41 8.90
N ASP A 286 -6.26 -15.98 9.76
CA ASP A 286 -6.89 -15.23 10.85
C ASP A 286 -5.93 -15.12 12.05
N TYR A 287 -5.48 -13.89 12.32
CA TYR A 287 -4.59 -13.55 13.44
C TYR A 287 -5.25 -13.70 14.83
N ASN A 288 -6.59 -13.80 14.89
CA ASN A 288 -7.33 -13.99 16.13
C ASN A 288 -7.73 -15.46 16.37
N SER A 289 -7.83 -16.25 15.29
CA SER A 289 -8.13 -17.67 15.33
C SER A 289 -6.93 -18.46 14.81
N ILE A 290 -5.86 -18.54 15.63
CA ILE A 290 -4.59 -19.17 15.24
C ILE A 290 -4.86 -20.60 14.76
N GLY A 291 -4.60 -20.85 13.48
CA GLY A 291 -4.91 -22.13 12.82
C GLY A 291 -6.04 -22.06 11.80
N ARG A 292 -6.75 -20.95 11.65
CA ARG A 292 -7.77 -20.81 10.60
C ARG A 292 -7.20 -20.12 9.36
N ILE A 293 -7.43 -20.74 8.20
CA ILE A 293 -7.12 -20.22 6.87
C ILE A 293 -8.45 -20.01 6.12
N ASP A 294 -8.69 -18.77 5.70
CA ASP A 294 -9.78 -18.41 4.80
C ASP A 294 -9.27 -18.49 3.35
N LEU A 295 -9.86 -19.35 2.52
CA LEU A 295 -9.53 -19.50 1.11
C LEU A 295 -10.55 -18.76 0.25
N PHE A 296 -10.05 -17.98 -0.70
CA PHE A 296 -10.86 -17.16 -1.61
C PHE A 296 -11.02 -17.84 -2.97
N PRO A 297 -12.02 -17.42 -3.79
CA PRO A 297 -12.33 -18.07 -5.06
C PRO A 297 -11.12 -18.21 -6.00
N ASN A 298 -10.25 -17.21 -6.04
CA ASN A 298 -9.09 -17.22 -6.94
C ASN A 298 -8.03 -18.27 -6.58
N ALA A 299 -7.99 -18.77 -5.34
CA ALA A 299 -7.18 -19.95 -5.00
C ALA A 299 -7.64 -21.23 -5.70
N PHE A 300 -8.91 -21.31 -6.14
CA PHE A 300 -9.45 -22.50 -6.81
C PHE A 300 -9.33 -22.46 -8.34
N THR A 301 -8.59 -21.50 -8.88
CA THR A 301 -8.33 -21.35 -10.33
C THR A 301 -7.46 -22.48 -10.89
N SER A 302 -6.57 -23.05 -10.08
CA SER A 302 -5.77 -24.22 -10.41
C SER A 302 -5.29 -24.96 -9.16
N GLU A 303 -4.84 -26.20 -9.34
CA GLU A 303 -4.25 -26.99 -8.26
C GLU A 303 -2.97 -26.35 -7.71
N GLU A 304 -2.16 -25.78 -8.60
CA GLU A 304 -0.95 -25.05 -8.25
C GLU A 304 -1.26 -23.85 -7.34
N GLU A 305 -2.21 -23.01 -7.73
CA GLU A 305 -2.57 -21.81 -6.97
C GLU A 305 -3.18 -22.16 -5.60
N LEU A 306 -4.02 -23.20 -5.54
CA LEU A 306 -4.60 -23.65 -4.28
C LEU A 306 -3.52 -24.14 -3.30
N ILE A 307 -2.55 -24.90 -3.80
CA ILE A 307 -1.45 -25.44 -2.98
C ILE A 307 -0.52 -24.32 -2.51
N LYS A 308 -0.11 -23.41 -3.41
CA LYS A 308 0.71 -22.25 -3.04
C LYS A 308 0.05 -21.44 -1.94
N THR A 309 -1.23 -21.14 -2.12
CA THR A 309 -2.03 -20.41 -1.12
C THR A 309 -2.04 -21.14 0.22
N ILE A 310 -2.30 -22.45 0.23
CA ILE A 310 -2.32 -23.24 1.47
C ILE A 310 -0.95 -23.23 2.16
N LEU A 311 0.15 -23.39 1.41
CA LEU A 311 1.50 -23.38 1.98
C LEU A 311 1.89 -22.01 2.53
N HIS A 312 1.52 -20.95 1.80
CA HIS A 312 1.74 -19.56 2.20
C HIS A 312 1.04 -19.24 3.52
N GLU A 313 -0.28 -19.46 3.56
CA GLU A 313 -1.10 -19.20 4.74
C GLU A 313 -0.75 -20.12 5.91
N LYS A 314 -0.36 -21.38 5.63
CA LYS A 314 0.19 -22.28 6.66
C LYS A 314 1.45 -21.71 7.29
N CYS A 315 2.32 -21.06 6.52
CA CYS A 315 3.50 -20.41 7.07
C CYS A 315 3.11 -19.31 8.07
N HIS A 316 2.11 -18.50 7.74
CA HIS A 316 1.57 -17.50 8.67
C HIS A 316 0.98 -18.12 9.93
N VAL A 317 0.24 -19.23 9.82
CA VAL A 317 -0.23 -19.97 10.99
C VAL A 317 0.93 -20.43 11.87
N LEU A 318 2.01 -20.96 11.29
CA LEU A 318 3.19 -21.40 12.03
C LEU A 318 3.93 -20.24 12.70
N GLN A 319 4.08 -19.12 11.99
CA GLN A 319 4.67 -17.89 12.53
C GLN A 319 3.86 -17.36 13.71
N LEU A 320 2.53 -17.37 13.61
CA LEU A 320 1.64 -16.96 14.68
C LEU A 320 1.73 -17.88 15.89
N LYS A 321 1.80 -19.20 15.67
CA LYS A 321 2.02 -20.18 16.75
C LYS A 321 3.38 -19.98 17.44
N LYS A 322 4.42 -19.64 16.68
CA LYS A 322 5.79 -19.52 17.18
C LYS A 322 6.06 -18.22 17.92
N TYR A 323 5.65 -17.10 17.33
CA TYR A 323 6.04 -15.76 17.82
C TYR A 323 4.89 -15.01 18.49
N GLY A 324 3.66 -15.51 18.38
CA GLY A 324 2.48 -14.82 18.88
C GLY A 324 2.06 -13.64 17.99
N LYS A 325 0.83 -13.16 18.25
CA LYS A 325 0.16 -12.16 17.42
C LYS A 325 0.88 -10.81 17.40
N GLU A 326 1.31 -10.30 18.55
CA GLU A 326 1.93 -8.97 18.64
C GLU A 326 3.25 -8.89 17.86
N TYR A 327 4.08 -9.92 17.96
CA TYR A 327 5.33 -9.99 17.23
C TYR A 327 5.09 -10.14 15.73
N ALA A 328 4.17 -11.01 15.31
CA ALA A 328 3.84 -11.21 13.90
C ALA A 328 3.31 -9.91 13.27
N GLN A 329 2.51 -9.15 14.00
CA GLN A 329 1.96 -7.86 13.54
C GLN A 329 3.02 -6.76 13.46
N LYS A 330 3.98 -6.72 14.38
CA LYS A 330 5.11 -5.77 14.32
C LYS A 330 6.11 -6.11 13.21
N ASN A 331 6.17 -7.37 12.79
CA ASN A 331 7.18 -7.89 11.86
C ASN A 331 6.57 -8.44 10.56
N LEU A 332 5.45 -7.89 10.09
CA LEU A 332 4.73 -8.39 8.90
C LEU A 332 5.62 -8.57 7.68
N ASP A 333 6.54 -7.64 7.41
CA ASP A 333 7.45 -7.71 6.27
C ASP A 333 8.40 -8.91 6.33
N LEU A 334 8.85 -9.28 7.54
CA LEU A 334 9.67 -10.46 7.76
C LEU A 334 8.83 -11.73 7.61
N MET A 335 7.60 -11.71 8.11
CA MET A 335 6.66 -12.83 8.04
C MET A 335 6.31 -13.17 6.59
N GLU A 336 5.97 -12.17 5.78
CA GLU A 336 5.68 -12.29 4.35
C GLU A 336 6.88 -12.81 3.56
N LYS A 337 8.08 -12.25 3.77
CA LYS A 337 9.32 -12.75 3.13
C LYS A 337 9.56 -14.23 3.44
N GLN A 338 9.32 -14.64 4.68
CA GLN A 338 9.44 -16.03 5.09
C GLN A 338 8.35 -16.91 4.48
N ALA A 339 7.11 -16.42 4.39
CA ALA A 339 5.98 -17.14 3.79
C ALA A 339 6.20 -17.41 2.30
N TYR A 340 6.60 -16.41 1.52
CA TYR A 340 6.96 -16.59 0.10
C TYR A 340 8.17 -17.51 -0.10
N ARG A 341 9.19 -17.41 0.76
CA ARG A 341 10.34 -18.33 0.70
C ARG A 341 9.92 -19.75 1.03
N PHE A 342 9.07 -19.92 2.04
CA PHE A 342 8.53 -21.21 2.46
C PHE A 342 7.67 -21.82 1.34
N GLU A 343 6.75 -21.04 0.78
CA GLU A 343 5.93 -21.42 -0.38
C GLU A 343 6.81 -21.89 -1.53
N ARG A 344 7.81 -21.10 -1.95
CA ARG A 344 8.69 -21.45 -3.07
C ARG A 344 9.47 -22.75 -2.84
N VAL A 345 10.01 -22.94 -1.63
CA VAL A 345 10.79 -24.13 -1.28
C VAL A 345 9.90 -25.37 -1.18
N PHE A 346 8.78 -25.28 -0.46
CA PHE A 346 7.88 -26.41 -0.26
C PHE A 346 7.12 -26.77 -1.53
N TYR A 347 6.72 -25.79 -2.34
CA TYR A 347 6.09 -26.08 -3.62
C TYR A 347 7.03 -26.84 -4.56
N GLN A 348 8.33 -26.53 -4.59
CA GLN A 348 9.30 -27.32 -5.37
C GLN A 348 9.47 -28.75 -4.85
N ILE A 349 9.35 -28.98 -3.55
CA ILE A 349 9.41 -30.33 -2.95
C ILE A 349 8.13 -31.11 -3.28
N VAL A 350 6.98 -30.44 -3.20
CA VAL A 350 5.66 -31.00 -3.51
C VAL A 350 5.53 -31.34 -4.99
N LYS A 351 6.04 -30.50 -5.91
CA LYS A 351 6.02 -30.74 -7.36
C LYS A 351 6.91 -31.90 -7.82
N LYS A 352 7.93 -32.28 -7.03
CA LYS A 352 8.88 -33.37 -7.34
C LYS A 352 8.41 -34.75 -6.86
N ARG A 353 7.28 -34.81 -6.17
CA ARG A 353 6.62 -36.04 -5.69
C ARG A 353 5.34 -36.27 -6.49
#